data_AF-A0A520FXR3-F1
#
_entry.id   AF-A0A520FXR3-F1
#
_cell.length_a   1.000
_cell.length_b   1.000
_cell.length_c   1.000
_cell.angle_alpha   90.00
_cell.angle_beta   90.00
_cell.angle_gamma   90.00
#
_symmetry.space_group_name_H-M   'P 1'
#
loop_
_entity.id
_entity.type
_entity.pdbx_description
1 polymer ?
#
loop_
_entity_poly.entity_id
_entity_poly.type
_entity_poly.pdbx_seq_one_letter_code
_entity_poly.pdbx_strand_id
1 'polypeptide(L)'
;MTGHAVRRAFWLLLFPLAALAQSPQGGFSPETTHTVRPGETLWGISGKYLGRPLLWPGVQQSNRVGEPRSLQIGRLLRFAGDEREAFVLAVIGDVRGAQGQPLTLGTRLPEGALVRTGPDSFITLRLPDGSRTTLPSNSTVRLVRFFDDGGKSAVLLDL
;
A
#
# COMPACT_ATOMS: atom_id res chain seq x y z
N MET A 1 -72.96 -6.84 22.43
CA MET A 1 -71.62 -7.42 22.29
C MET A 1 -71.28 -7.47 20.81
N THR A 2 -70.13 -6.86 20.43
CA THR A 2 -69.33 -7.08 19.19
C THR A 2 -70.02 -6.89 17.82
N GLY A 3 -69.54 -6.09 16.87
CA GLY A 3 -68.27 -5.38 16.69
C GLY A 3 -68.11 -5.02 15.19
N HIS A 4 -68.37 -3.76 14.87
CA HIS A 4 -67.73 -2.86 13.89
C HIS A 4 -67.12 -3.39 12.57
N ALA A 5 -67.72 -2.89 11.48
CA ALA A 5 -67.10 -2.07 10.43
C ALA A 5 -65.98 -2.66 9.54
N VAL A 6 -66.37 -2.88 8.28
CA VAL A 6 -65.51 -3.00 7.09
C VAL A 6 -64.63 -1.74 6.95
N ARG A 7 -63.30 -1.90 6.91
CA ARG A 7 -62.36 -0.82 6.55
C ARG A 7 -61.47 -1.21 5.38
N ARG A 8 -61.34 -0.22 4.51
CA ARG A 8 -60.74 -0.18 3.18
C ARG A 8 -59.20 -0.34 3.20
N ALA A 9 -58.72 -0.94 2.11
CA ALA A 9 -57.55 -0.57 1.29
C ALA A 9 -56.18 -0.32 1.94
N PHE A 10 -55.17 -1.05 1.48
CA PHE A 10 -53.93 -0.44 0.97
C PHE A 10 -53.12 -1.44 0.12
N TRP A 11 -52.90 -1.10 -1.15
CA TRP A 11 -51.93 -1.77 -2.04
C TRP A 11 -50.52 -1.31 -1.66
N LEU A 12 -49.58 -2.22 -1.43
CA LEU A 12 -48.15 -1.91 -1.45
C LEU A 12 -47.41 -2.94 -2.32
N LEU A 13 -47.02 -2.46 -3.49
CA LEU A 13 -46.08 -3.06 -4.42
C LEU A 13 -44.74 -3.28 -3.72
N LEU A 14 -44.32 -4.55 -3.60
CA LEU A 14 -42.98 -4.92 -3.16
C LEU A 14 -42.02 -4.81 -4.36
N PHE A 15 -41.29 -3.71 -4.46
CA PHE A 15 -40.18 -3.55 -5.40
C PHE A 15 -39.00 -4.42 -4.94
N PRO A 16 -38.53 -5.42 -5.71
CA PRO A 16 -37.27 -6.08 -5.37
C PRO A 16 -36.15 -5.08 -5.64
N LEU A 17 -35.48 -4.68 -4.56
CA LEU A 17 -34.29 -3.85 -4.58
C LEU A 17 -33.19 -4.60 -5.34
N ALA A 18 -32.89 -4.18 -6.56
CA ALA A 18 -31.72 -4.64 -7.30
C ALA A 18 -30.47 -4.23 -6.52
N ALA A 19 -29.87 -5.18 -5.81
CA ALA A 19 -28.57 -5.01 -5.19
C ALA A 19 -27.54 -4.87 -6.30
N LEU A 20 -27.18 -3.63 -6.65
CA LEU A 20 -25.95 -3.33 -7.38
C LEU A 20 -24.80 -3.72 -6.46
N ALA A 21 -24.34 -4.97 -6.58
CA ALA A 21 -23.03 -5.37 -6.09
C ALA A 21 -22.00 -4.51 -6.82
N GLN A 22 -21.57 -3.43 -6.18
CA GLN A 22 -20.45 -2.62 -6.63
C GLN A 22 -19.21 -3.50 -6.50
N SER A 23 -18.74 -4.07 -7.61
CA SER A 23 -17.42 -4.69 -7.67
C SER A 23 -16.42 -3.68 -7.12
N PRO A 24 -15.56 -4.03 -6.14
CA PRO A 24 -14.48 -3.15 -5.72
C PRO A 24 -13.61 -2.92 -6.96
N GLN A 25 -13.74 -1.74 -7.55
CA GLN A 25 -12.77 -1.27 -8.52
C GLN A 25 -11.49 -1.09 -7.69
N GLY A 26 -10.62 -2.10 -7.74
CA GLY A 26 -9.25 -1.97 -7.28
C GLY A 26 -8.66 -0.79 -8.04
N GLY A 27 -8.60 0.36 -7.38
CA GLY A 27 -8.09 1.59 -7.97
C GLY A 27 -6.65 1.33 -8.37
N PHE A 28 -6.40 1.23 -9.67
CA PHE A 28 -5.06 1.38 -10.20
C PHE A 28 -4.61 2.78 -9.80
N SER A 29 -3.79 2.87 -8.76
CA SER A 29 -3.09 4.12 -8.44
C SER A 29 -2.38 4.57 -9.71
N PRO A 30 -2.47 5.84 -10.10
CA PRO A 30 -1.88 6.30 -11.35
C PRO A 30 -0.39 5.96 -11.34
N GLU A 31 0.03 5.04 -12.23
CA GLU A 31 1.43 4.71 -12.40
C GLU A 31 2.15 5.99 -12.83
N THR A 32 3.03 6.49 -11.98
CA THR A 32 3.77 7.71 -12.31
C THR A 32 4.85 7.32 -13.31
N THR A 33 4.88 7.95 -14.48
CA THR A 33 5.88 7.63 -15.51
C THR A 33 6.83 8.78 -15.76
N HIS A 34 8.06 8.45 -16.17
CA HIS A 34 9.09 9.42 -16.53
C HIS A 34 9.84 8.97 -17.79
N THR A 35 9.99 9.87 -18.75
CA THR A 35 10.83 9.62 -19.93
C THR A 35 12.23 10.18 -19.67
N VAL A 36 13.24 9.30 -19.72
CA VAL A 36 14.64 9.66 -19.47
C VAL A 36 15.13 10.69 -20.48
N ARG A 37 15.75 11.76 -19.98
CA ARG A 37 16.39 12.82 -20.77
C ARG A 37 17.92 12.67 -20.76
N PRO A 38 18.62 13.29 -21.73
CA PRO A 38 20.08 13.32 -21.75
C PRO A 38 20.65 13.87 -20.44
N GLY A 39 21.65 13.19 -19.87
CA GLY A 39 22.34 13.60 -18.64
C GLY A 39 21.64 13.24 -17.33
N GLU A 40 20.43 12.66 -17.37
CA GLU A 40 19.78 12.14 -16.17
C GLU A 40 20.38 10.79 -15.73
N THR A 41 20.28 10.51 -14.43
CA THR A 41 20.70 9.25 -13.82
C THR A 41 19.54 8.66 -13.02
N LEU A 42 19.52 7.34 -12.84
CA LEU A 42 18.53 6.71 -11.97
C LEU A 42 18.59 7.27 -10.54
N TRP A 43 19.77 7.68 -10.07
CA TRP A 43 19.95 8.39 -8.81
C TRP A 43 19.12 9.69 -8.77
N GLY A 44 19.35 10.60 -9.72
CA GLY A 44 18.64 11.89 -9.78
C GLY A 44 17.14 11.73 -9.99
N ILE A 45 16.75 10.81 -10.88
CA ILE A 45 15.33 10.52 -11.15
C ILE A 45 14.67 9.94 -9.89
N SER A 46 15.32 9.01 -9.18
CA SER A 46 14.77 8.46 -7.92
C SER A 46 14.68 9.54 -6.84
N GLY A 47 15.62 10.47 -6.78
CA GLY A 47 15.51 11.65 -5.91
C GLY A 47 14.27 12.49 -6.20
N LYS A 48 14.02 12.75 -7.48
CA LYS A 48 12.87 13.55 -7.95
C LYS A 48 11.53 12.84 -7.71
N TYR A 49 11.46 11.54 -8.03
CA TYR A 49 10.21 10.79 -8.03
C TYR A 49 9.95 10.02 -6.74
N LEU A 50 10.93 9.79 -5.89
CA LEU A 50 10.73 9.07 -4.63
C LEU A 50 11.21 9.88 -3.42
N GLY A 51 11.73 11.10 -3.65
CA GLY A 51 12.35 11.93 -2.59
C GLY A 51 13.69 11.38 -2.10
N ARG A 52 14.13 10.22 -2.61
CA ARG A 52 15.27 9.45 -2.08
C ARG A 52 16.08 8.85 -3.23
N PRO A 53 17.22 9.46 -3.59
CA PRO A 53 18.06 8.99 -4.70
C PRO A 53 18.56 7.54 -4.58
N LEU A 54 18.78 7.07 -3.34
CA LEU A 54 19.28 5.72 -3.03
C LEU A 54 18.32 4.59 -3.45
N LEU A 55 17.05 4.88 -3.77
CA LEU A 55 16.06 3.89 -4.22
C LEU A 55 16.25 3.45 -5.67
N TRP A 56 17.23 4.03 -6.35
CA TRP A 56 17.54 3.74 -7.74
C TRP A 56 17.73 2.25 -8.09
N PRO A 57 18.25 1.35 -7.22
CA PRO A 57 18.35 -0.07 -7.55
C PRO A 57 16.97 -0.74 -7.65
N GLY A 58 16.02 -0.35 -6.79
CA GLY A 58 14.64 -0.82 -6.85
C GLY A 58 13.97 -0.39 -8.17
N VAL A 59 14.15 0.88 -8.54
CA VAL A 59 13.67 1.44 -9.82
C VAL A 59 14.30 0.73 -11.00
N GLN A 60 15.60 0.43 -10.95
CA GLN A 60 16.31 -0.32 -11.98
C GLN A 60 15.69 -1.71 -12.18
N GLN A 61 15.48 -2.43 -11.08
CA GLN A 61 14.92 -3.78 -11.07
C GLN A 61 13.47 -3.78 -11.60
N SER A 62 12.62 -2.87 -11.11
CA SER A 62 11.21 -2.79 -11.50
C SER A 62 11.04 -2.41 -12.99
N ASN A 63 11.93 -1.56 -13.50
CA ASN A 63 11.93 -1.12 -14.90
C ASN A 63 12.79 -1.97 -15.83
N ARG A 64 13.40 -3.04 -15.33
CA ARG A 64 14.32 -3.92 -16.07
C ARG A 64 15.35 -3.10 -16.85
N VAL A 65 15.92 -2.09 -16.20
CA VAL A 65 17.02 -1.31 -16.76
C VAL A 65 18.27 -2.18 -16.64
N GLY A 66 19.01 -2.31 -17.74
CA GLY A 66 20.27 -3.08 -17.79
C GLY A 66 21.38 -2.38 -17.00
N GLU A 67 22.52 -2.13 -17.61
CA GLU A 67 23.64 -1.50 -16.92
C GLU A 67 23.30 -0.07 -16.41
N PRO A 68 23.51 0.24 -15.12
CA PRO A 68 23.12 1.52 -14.51
C PRO A 68 23.77 2.75 -15.17
N ARG A 69 24.98 2.59 -15.70
CA ARG A 69 25.73 3.66 -16.38
C ARG A 69 25.20 3.95 -17.79
N SER A 70 24.37 3.07 -18.34
CA SER A 70 23.79 3.15 -19.68
C SER A 70 22.28 3.31 -19.59
N LEU A 71 21.82 4.26 -18.77
CA LEU A 71 20.41 4.63 -18.76
C LEU A 71 20.02 5.17 -20.14
N GLN A 72 19.22 4.41 -20.87
CA GLN A 72 18.83 4.73 -22.25
C GLN A 72 17.98 6.00 -22.28
N ILE A 73 18.45 7.01 -23.01
CA ILE A 73 17.69 8.23 -23.30
C ILE A 73 16.40 7.84 -24.03
N GLY A 74 15.28 8.46 -23.65
CA GLY A 74 13.95 8.15 -24.21
C GLY A 74 13.28 6.93 -23.60
N ARG A 75 13.95 6.18 -22.71
CA ARG A 75 13.31 5.06 -22.00
C ARG A 75 12.21 5.59 -21.07
N LEU A 76 11.07 4.90 -21.06
CA LEU A 76 9.98 5.15 -20.13
C LEU A 76 10.21 4.37 -18.83
N LEU A 77 10.45 5.08 -17.75
CA LEU A 77 10.45 4.55 -16.39
C LEU A 77 9.05 4.65 -15.81
N ARG A 78 8.63 3.62 -15.09
CA ARG A 78 7.40 3.51 -14.34
C ARG A 78 7.74 3.43 -12.87
N PHE A 79 7.05 4.24 -12.09
CA PHE A 79 7.09 4.27 -10.65
C PHE A 79 5.70 3.83 -10.18
N ALA A 80 5.63 2.62 -9.63
CA ALA A 80 4.41 2.19 -8.97
C ALA A 80 4.22 3.05 -7.71
N GLY A 81 2.98 3.44 -7.38
CA GLY A 81 2.71 4.18 -6.14
C GLY A 81 3.22 3.43 -4.89
N ASP A 82 3.29 2.12 -5.01
CA ASP A 82 3.77 1.12 -4.06
C ASP A 82 5.27 1.26 -3.77
N GLU A 83 6.05 1.95 -4.62
CA GLU A 83 7.49 2.20 -4.41
C GLU A 83 7.77 3.28 -3.33
N ARG A 84 6.73 3.80 -2.67
CA ARG A 84 6.85 4.72 -1.53
C ARG A 84 6.18 4.20 -0.25
N GLU A 85 5.54 3.04 -0.32
CA GLU A 85 4.70 2.50 0.75
C GLU A 85 5.11 1.05 1.03
N ALA A 86 5.08 0.65 2.30
CA ALA A 86 5.19 -0.76 2.62
C ALA A 86 3.90 -1.48 2.25
N PHE A 87 4.02 -2.71 1.75
CA PHE A 87 2.90 -3.54 1.34
C PHE A 87 2.75 -4.73 2.27
N VAL A 88 1.55 -4.98 2.78
CA VAL A 88 1.28 -6.12 3.67
C VAL A 88 1.23 -7.41 2.86
N LEU A 89 2.20 -8.30 3.08
CA LEU A 89 2.31 -9.59 2.41
C LEU A 89 1.57 -10.71 3.15
N ALA A 90 1.55 -10.66 4.49
CA ALA A 90 0.88 -11.66 5.31
C ALA A 90 0.47 -11.06 6.65
N VAL A 91 -0.68 -11.49 7.17
CA VAL A 91 -1.19 -11.13 8.50
C VAL A 91 -1.73 -12.38 9.16
N ILE A 92 -1.32 -12.64 10.39
CA ILE A 92 -1.92 -13.65 11.27
C ILE A 92 -2.24 -12.98 12.61
N GLY A 93 -3.39 -13.31 13.17
CA GLY A 93 -3.86 -12.77 14.44
C GLY A 93 -4.41 -11.34 14.31
N ASP A 94 -4.38 -10.61 15.42
CA ASP A 94 -4.87 -9.23 15.52
C ASP A 94 -3.75 -8.24 15.20
N VAL A 95 -3.85 -7.58 14.06
CA VAL A 95 -2.91 -6.53 13.66
C VAL A 95 -3.68 -5.27 13.33
N ARG A 96 -3.32 -4.16 14.00
CA ARG A 96 -4.03 -2.89 13.92
C ARG A 96 -3.13 -1.74 13.50
N GLY A 97 -3.71 -0.81 12.73
CA GLY A 97 -3.07 0.43 12.32
C GLY A 97 -3.19 1.53 13.38
N ALA A 98 -2.71 2.73 13.03
CA ALA A 98 -2.72 3.90 13.90
C ALA A 98 -4.09 4.30 14.45
N GLN A 99 -5.17 4.05 13.70
CA GLN A 99 -6.54 4.40 14.07
C GLN A 99 -7.30 3.20 14.68
N GLY A 100 -6.58 2.11 14.99
CA GLY A 100 -7.17 0.86 15.50
C GLY A 100 -7.84 0.01 14.42
N GLN A 101 -7.79 0.41 13.15
CA GLN A 101 -8.33 -0.37 12.04
C GLN A 101 -7.52 -1.65 11.82
N PRO A 102 -8.16 -2.79 11.50
CA PRO A 102 -7.44 -4.01 11.19
C PRO A 102 -6.62 -3.85 9.91
N LEU A 103 -5.36 -4.29 9.94
CA LEU A 103 -4.52 -4.39 8.75
C LEU A 103 -4.72 -5.76 8.12
N THR A 104 -4.89 -5.78 6.79
CA THR A 104 -5.14 -7.02 6.02
C THR A 104 -4.13 -7.16 4.89
N LEU A 105 -4.02 -8.38 4.34
CA LEU A 105 -3.17 -8.64 3.17
C LEU A 105 -3.51 -7.67 2.04
N GLY A 106 -2.49 -7.08 1.44
CA GLY A 106 -2.64 -6.09 0.38
C GLY A 106 -2.76 -4.64 0.86
N THR A 107 -2.83 -4.40 2.16
CA THR A 107 -2.85 -3.03 2.69
C THR A 107 -1.53 -2.32 2.36
N ARG A 108 -1.63 -1.05 1.96
CA ARG A 108 -0.47 -0.17 1.78
C ARG A 108 -0.28 0.71 3.01
N LEU A 109 0.96 0.81 3.47
CA LEU A 109 1.36 1.52 4.67
C LEU A 109 2.37 2.61 4.29
N PRO A 110 2.01 3.90 4.40
CA PRO A 110 2.93 4.98 4.12
C PRO A 110 4.04 5.08 5.19
N GLU A 111 5.10 5.83 4.89
CA GLU A 111 6.07 6.26 5.89
C GLU A 111 5.35 6.97 7.05
N GLY A 112 5.77 6.69 8.28
CA GLY A 112 5.18 7.16 9.53
C GLY A 112 4.01 6.32 10.03
N ALA A 113 3.53 5.32 9.29
CA ALA A 113 2.43 4.47 9.71
C ALA A 113 2.76 3.70 11.00
N LEU A 114 1.78 3.62 11.90
CA LEU A 114 1.87 2.86 13.15
C LEU A 114 1.18 1.51 12.99
N VAL A 115 1.88 0.45 13.37
CA VAL A 115 1.45 -0.95 13.30
C VAL A 115 1.52 -1.54 14.70
N ARG A 116 0.46 -2.22 15.13
CA ARG A 116 0.38 -2.93 16.40
C ARG A 116 0.01 -4.39 16.16
N THR A 117 0.82 -5.31 16.66
CA THR A 117 0.52 -6.74 16.67
C THR A 117 0.07 -7.15 18.08
N GLY A 118 -1.04 -7.86 18.17
CA GLY A 118 -1.55 -8.41 19.41
C GLY A 118 -0.79 -9.67 19.86
N PRO A 119 -1.30 -10.35 20.90
CA PRO A 119 -0.85 -11.70 21.29
C PRO A 119 -0.99 -12.67 20.11
N ASP A 120 -0.05 -13.61 19.98
CA ASP A 120 -0.06 -14.65 18.95
C ASP A 120 -0.27 -14.14 17.51
N SER A 121 0.19 -12.91 17.24
CA SER A 121 -0.04 -12.21 15.99
C SER A 121 1.27 -11.88 15.29
N PHE A 122 1.29 -11.89 13.96
CA PHE A 122 2.44 -11.45 13.18
C PHE A 122 2.03 -10.83 11.85
N ILE A 123 2.88 -9.95 11.34
CA ILE A 123 2.67 -9.30 10.04
C ILE A 123 3.98 -9.27 9.26
N THR A 124 3.93 -9.67 7.99
CA THR A 124 5.05 -9.56 7.06
C THR A 124 4.78 -8.43 6.09
N LEU A 125 5.75 -7.53 5.95
CA LEU A 125 5.70 -6.36 5.09
C LEU A 125 6.77 -6.48 4.00
N ARG A 126 6.42 -6.12 2.77
CA ARG A 126 7.38 -5.75 1.73
C ARG A 126 7.64 -4.26 1.84
N LEU A 127 8.88 -3.86 1.97
CA LEU A 127 9.26 -2.45 2.01
C LEU A 127 9.47 -1.90 0.59
N PRO A 128 9.58 -0.57 0.43
CA PRO A 128 9.83 0.07 -0.87
C PRO A 128 11.10 -0.38 -1.63
N ASP A 129 12.14 -0.87 -0.96
CA ASP A 129 13.30 -1.52 -1.63
C ASP A 129 12.98 -2.89 -2.22
N GLY A 130 11.85 -3.47 -1.83
CA GLY A 130 11.55 -4.87 -2.08
C GLY A 130 12.09 -5.83 -1.02
N SER A 131 12.78 -5.35 0.01
CA SER A 131 13.10 -6.18 1.17
C SER A 131 11.83 -6.57 1.92
N ARG A 132 11.95 -7.59 2.77
CA ARG A 132 10.84 -8.10 3.57
C ARG A 132 11.20 -8.00 5.04
N THR A 133 10.27 -7.51 5.84
CA THR A 133 10.39 -7.49 7.30
C THR A 133 9.18 -8.17 7.92
N THR A 134 9.37 -8.84 9.06
CA THR A 134 8.28 -9.46 9.80
C THR A 134 8.29 -8.90 11.22
N LEU A 135 7.11 -8.46 11.67
CA LEU A 135 6.90 -7.99 13.03
C LEU A 135 6.29 -9.13 13.84
N PRO A 136 6.91 -9.52 14.97
CA PRO A 136 6.41 -10.58 15.84
C PRO A 136 5.24 -10.11 16.71
N SER A 137 4.71 -11.00 17.53
CA SER A 137 3.62 -10.74 18.49
C SER A 137 3.96 -9.64 19.48
N ASN A 138 2.95 -8.96 20.01
CA ASN A 138 3.09 -7.92 21.03
C ASN A 138 4.07 -6.79 20.67
N SER A 139 4.11 -6.41 19.40
CA SER A 139 4.96 -5.33 18.90
C SER A 139 4.11 -4.10 18.59
N THR A 140 4.62 -2.93 18.90
CA THR A 140 4.16 -1.66 18.32
C THR A 140 5.30 -1.11 17.49
N VAL A 141 5.04 -0.59 16.30
CA VAL A 141 6.09 -0.14 15.39
C VAL A 141 5.60 1.09 14.67
N ARG A 142 6.47 2.10 14.57
CA ARG A 142 6.30 3.19 13.62
C ARG A 142 7.26 2.98 12.44
N LEU A 143 6.73 3.00 11.22
CA LEU A 143 7.51 2.87 9.99
C LEU A 143 8.22 4.20 9.68
N VAL A 144 9.27 4.56 10.40
CA VAL A 144 9.91 5.90 10.29
C VAL A 144 10.89 6.05 9.12
N ARG A 145 11.59 4.98 8.74
CA ARG A 145 12.44 4.93 7.56
C ARG A 145 12.40 3.52 7.02
N PHE A 146 12.55 3.39 5.71
CA PHE A 146 12.73 2.09 5.08
C PHE A 146 14.21 1.77 4.84
N PHE A 147 15.09 2.76 5.01
CA PHE A 147 16.53 2.67 4.72
C PHE A 147 17.40 3.43 5.73
N ASP A 148 18.60 2.92 5.99
CA ASP A 148 19.67 3.65 6.69
C ASP A 148 20.41 4.63 5.77
N ASP A 149 21.30 5.45 6.33
CA ASP A 149 22.09 6.43 5.57
C ASP A 149 23.04 5.77 4.53
N GLY A 150 23.24 4.46 4.62
CA GLY A 150 24.00 3.64 3.67
C GLY A 150 23.15 2.98 2.57
N GLY A 151 21.83 3.22 2.54
CA GLY A 151 20.93 2.66 1.55
C GLY A 151 20.56 1.19 1.78
N LYS A 152 20.80 0.64 2.98
CA LYS A 152 20.30 -0.69 3.37
C LYS A 152 18.90 -0.58 3.94
N SER A 153 18.07 -1.58 3.66
CA SER A 153 16.76 -1.76 4.26
C SER A 153 16.84 -1.69 5.78
N ALA A 154 16.34 -0.60 6.36
CA ALA A 154 16.31 -0.42 7.81
C ALA A 154 14.95 0.19 8.16
N VAL A 155 14.03 -0.66 8.64
CA VAL A 155 12.92 -0.16 9.45
C VAL A 155 13.50 0.17 10.80
N LEU A 156 13.64 1.46 11.11
CA LEU A 156 13.88 1.86 12.48
C LEU A 156 12.59 1.59 13.25
N LEU A 157 12.63 0.57 14.08
CA LEU A 157 11.55 0.12 14.95
C LEU A 157 11.72 0.90 16.26
N ASP A 158 11.07 2.05 16.39
CA ASP A 158 11.14 2.84 17.63
C ASP A 158 9.93 2.53 18.53
N LEU A 159 10.23 2.11 19.76
CA LEU A 159 9.36 2.05 20.93
C LEU A 159 10.13 2.33 22.21
#